data_AF-W5YSZ7-F1
#
_entry.id   AF-W5YSZ7-F1
#
_cell.length_a   1.000
_cell.length_b   1.000
_cell.length_c   1.000
_cell.angle_alpha   90.00
_cell.angle_beta   90.00
_cell.angle_gamma   90.00
#
_symmetry.space_group_name_H-M   'P 1'
#
loop_
_entity.id
_entity.type
_entity.pdbx_description
1 polymer ?
#
loop_
_entity_poly.entity_id
_entity_poly.type
_entity_poly.pdbx_seq_one_letter_code
_entity_poly.pdbx_strand_id
1 'polypeptide(L)'
;MEHYIELVRIDGDWEGGHHGQYPKVFGVSLESDKPFVVTEGSGWGLGGASYTLPGLFEGNAASIFDRAESLELFQILSSAYHSGASDEVLVLELMQRYGGHA
;
A
#
# COMPACT_ATOMS: atom_id res chain seq x y z
N MET A 1 -16.86 4.78 -9.23
CA MET A 1 -15.92 3.65 -9.25
C MET A 1 -14.67 4.22 -8.64
N GLU A 2 -14.28 3.79 -7.44
CA GLU A 2 -13.11 4.38 -6.77
C GLU A 2 -11.87 4.19 -7.63
N HIS A 3 -11.15 5.29 -7.85
CA HIS A 3 -9.90 5.27 -8.61
C HIS A 3 -8.73 5.00 -7.69
N TYR A 4 -8.11 3.83 -7.87
CA TYR A 4 -6.92 3.43 -7.14
C TYR A 4 -5.67 3.65 -7.98
N ILE A 5 -4.64 4.18 -7.35
CA ILE A 5 -3.33 4.42 -7.95
C ILE A 5 -2.36 3.43 -7.35
N GLU A 6 -1.81 2.55 -8.18
CA GLU A 6 -0.78 1.59 -7.79
C GLU A 6 0.52 2.34 -7.55
N LEU A 7 1.14 2.13 -6.39
CA LEU A 7 2.41 2.79 -6.05
C LEU A 7 3.55 1.79 -5.93
N VAL A 8 3.30 0.64 -5.31
CA VAL A 8 4.30 -0.40 -5.09
C VAL A 8 3.69 -1.76 -5.36
N ARG A 9 4.45 -2.61 -6.05
CA ARG A 9 4.11 -3.97 -6.36
C ARG A 9 5.26 -4.88 -5.99
N ILE A 10 4.95 -5.92 -5.22
CA ILE A 10 5.87 -6.99 -4.85
C ILE A 10 5.48 -8.20 -5.69
N ASP A 11 6.34 -8.62 -6.61
CA ASP A 11 6.16 -9.80 -7.44
C ASP A 11 7.04 -10.92 -6.86
N GLY A 12 6.47 -11.86 -6.09
CA GLY A 12 7.34 -12.77 -5.32
C GLY A 12 6.71 -14.03 -4.73
N ASP A 13 7.60 -14.95 -4.34
CA ASP A 13 7.34 -16.22 -3.66
C ASP A 13 7.14 -16.00 -2.14
N TRP A 14 6.00 -15.40 -1.75
CA TRP A 14 5.51 -15.59 -0.37
C TRP A 14 4.61 -16.81 -0.29
N GLU A 15 4.39 -17.30 0.93
CA GLU A 15 3.41 -18.35 1.20
C GLU A 15 2.03 -17.94 0.66
N GLY A 16 1.56 -18.63 -0.38
CA GLY A 16 0.31 -18.31 -1.09
C GLY A 16 0.45 -17.43 -2.35
N GLY A 17 1.63 -16.86 -2.64
CA GLY A 17 1.88 -16.02 -3.83
C GLY A 17 1.95 -16.77 -5.17
N HIS A 18 2.01 -18.11 -5.13
CA HIS A 18 2.04 -19.00 -6.29
C HIS A 18 3.07 -18.55 -7.36
N HIS A 19 4.35 -18.40 -6.99
CA HIS A 19 5.42 -17.99 -7.90
C HIS A 19 5.15 -16.65 -8.64
N GLY A 20 4.61 -15.66 -7.93
CA GLY A 20 4.30 -14.34 -8.49
C GLY A 20 2.99 -14.27 -9.30
N GLN A 21 2.19 -15.34 -9.31
CA GLN A 21 0.86 -15.34 -9.93
C GLN A 21 -0.11 -14.37 -9.23
N TYR A 22 0.08 -14.15 -7.93
CA TYR A 22 -0.69 -13.18 -7.16
C TYR A 22 0.26 -12.17 -6.55
N PRO A 23 0.49 -10.98 -7.12
CA PRO A 23 1.33 -9.95 -6.51
C PRO A 23 0.73 -9.39 -5.20
N LYS A 24 1.53 -8.77 -4.32
CA LYS A 24 1.03 -7.85 -3.29
C LYS A 24 1.15 -6.45 -3.84
N VAL A 25 0.05 -5.72 -3.82
CA VAL A 25 -0.01 -4.38 -4.36
C VAL A 25 -0.37 -3.41 -3.25
N PHE A 26 0.40 -2.32 -3.16
CA PHE A 26 0.05 -1.15 -2.37
C PHE A 26 -0.39 -0.04 -3.31
N GLY A 27 -1.50 0.60 -2.97
CA GLY A 27 -1.94 1.80 -3.65
C GLY A 27 -2.64 2.79 -2.75
N VAL A 28 -3.08 3.86 -3.37
CA VAL A 28 -3.86 4.90 -2.73
C VAL A 28 -5.14 5.22 -3.49
N SER A 29 -6.21 5.55 -2.75
CA SER A 29 -7.43 6.16 -3.26
C SER A 29 -7.53 7.59 -2.75
N LEU A 30 -7.64 8.56 -3.66
CA LEU A 30 -7.82 9.97 -3.30
C LEU A 30 -9.26 10.29 -2.87
N GLU A 31 -10.19 9.38 -3.13
CA GLU A 31 -11.63 9.58 -2.95
C GLU A 31 -12.16 8.91 -1.67
N SER A 32 -11.31 8.15 -0.96
CA SER A 32 -11.69 7.32 0.18
C SER A 32 -11.27 7.94 1.52
N ASP A 33 -12.08 7.76 2.56
CA ASP A 33 -11.73 8.04 3.95
C ASP A 33 -10.68 7.06 4.53
N LYS A 34 -10.42 5.98 3.78
CA LYS A 34 -9.40 4.97 4.06
C LYS A 34 -8.50 4.86 2.85
N PRO A 35 -7.58 5.82 2.66
CA PRO A 35 -6.95 6.00 1.37
C PRO A 35 -5.92 4.92 1.04
N PHE A 36 -5.41 4.15 2.00
CA PHE A 36 -4.37 3.15 1.73
C PHE A 36 -4.98 1.81 1.38
N VAL A 37 -4.58 1.25 0.24
CA VAL A 37 -5.17 0.02 -0.28
C VAL A 37 -4.11 -1.04 -0.42
N VAL A 38 -4.40 -2.21 0.14
CA VAL A 38 -3.56 -3.40 0.01
C VAL A 38 -4.37 -4.47 -0.71
N THR A 39 -3.85 -4.99 -1.81
CA THR A 39 -4.52 -6.06 -2.58
C THR A 39 -3.58 -7.23 -2.87
N GLU A 40 -4.19 -8.38 -3.12
CA GLU A 40 -3.54 -9.57 -3.67
C GLU A 40 -3.99 -9.77 -5.11
N GLY A 41 -3.05 -10.03 -6.03
CA GLY A 41 -3.37 -10.32 -7.43
C GLY A 41 -3.22 -9.14 -8.39
N SER A 42 -3.22 -9.46 -9.69
CA SER A 42 -3.16 -8.47 -10.77
C SER A 42 -4.53 -7.82 -10.98
N GLY A 43 -4.95 -6.95 -10.06
CA GLY A 43 -6.14 -6.13 -10.22
C GLY A 43 -6.75 -5.65 -8.91
N TRP A 44 -7.44 -4.51 -8.97
CA TRP A 44 -8.21 -3.91 -7.87
C TRP A 44 -9.54 -4.65 -7.58
N GLY A 45 -9.58 -5.98 -7.76
CA GLY A 45 -10.79 -6.80 -7.64
C GLY A 45 -10.82 -7.67 -6.38
N LEU A 46 -12.01 -7.81 -5.77
CA LEU A 46 -12.54 -8.70 -4.70
C LEU A 46 -11.68 -9.03 -3.44
N GLY A 47 -10.36 -8.91 -3.46
CA GLY A 47 -9.45 -9.31 -2.36
C GLY A 47 -8.66 -8.15 -1.73
N GLY A 48 -9.07 -6.91 -1.99
CA GLY A 48 -8.42 -5.72 -1.45
C GLY A 48 -9.06 -5.23 -0.15
N ALA A 49 -8.24 -4.65 0.72
CA ALA A 49 -8.71 -3.94 1.90
C ALA A 49 -8.16 -2.51 1.91
N SER A 50 -9.03 -1.58 2.34
CA SER A 50 -8.71 -0.16 2.48
C SER A 50 -8.56 0.21 3.94
N TYR A 51 -7.56 1.04 4.24
CA TYR A 51 -7.11 1.34 5.59
C TYR A 51 -6.87 2.85 5.76
N THR A 52 -7.07 3.33 6.99
CA THR A 52 -6.37 4.52 7.48
C THR A 52 -4.92 4.16 7.83
N LEU A 53 -4.05 5.16 8.02
CA LEU A 53 -2.67 4.88 8.42
C LEU A 53 -2.59 4.07 9.73
N PRO A 54 -3.33 4.39 10.81
CA PRO A 54 -3.37 3.53 11.99
C PRO A 54 -3.87 2.11 11.69
N GLY A 55 -4.91 1.99 10.87
CA GLY A 55 -5.50 0.71 10.50
C GLY A 55 -4.51 -0.24 9.80
N LEU A 56 -3.56 0.29 9.01
CA LEU A 56 -2.49 -0.51 8.40
C LEU A 56 -1.59 -1.19 9.44
N PHE A 57 -1.26 -0.48 10.53
CA PHE A 57 -0.36 -0.97 11.56
C PHE A 57 -1.09 -1.86 12.58
N GLU A 58 -2.28 -1.46 13.01
CA GLU A 58 -3.12 -2.25 13.91
C GLU A 58 -3.54 -3.60 13.28
N GLY A 59 -3.85 -3.59 11.98
CA GLY A 59 -4.16 -4.79 11.20
C GLY A 59 -2.95 -5.56 10.70
N ASN A 60 -1.73 -5.13 11.03
CA ASN A 60 -0.46 -5.69 10.57
C ASN A 60 -0.27 -5.74 9.03
N ALA A 61 -1.09 -5.03 8.26
CA ALA A 61 -1.01 -4.99 6.80
C ALA A 61 0.27 -4.28 6.31
N ALA A 62 0.77 -3.29 7.06
CA ALA A 62 2.02 -2.61 6.73
C ALA A 62 3.24 -3.57 6.70
N SER A 63 3.24 -4.61 7.55
CA SER A 63 4.35 -5.56 7.66
C SER A 63 4.60 -6.37 6.38
N ILE A 64 3.60 -6.47 5.49
CA ILE A 64 3.73 -7.12 4.19
C ILE A 64 4.85 -6.47 3.36
N PHE A 65 5.02 -5.15 3.53
CA PHE A 65 5.96 -4.32 2.79
C PHE A 65 7.31 -4.14 3.50
N ASP A 66 7.53 -4.76 4.66
CA ASP A 66 8.84 -4.80 5.32
C ASP A 66 9.76 -5.83 4.63
N ARG A 67 10.13 -5.51 3.38
CA ARG A 67 10.91 -6.36 2.47
C ARG A 67 11.87 -5.50 1.68
N ALA A 68 12.97 -6.09 1.22
CA ALA A 68 14.02 -5.35 0.51
C ALA A 68 13.50 -4.53 -0.69
N GLU A 69 12.55 -5.07 -1.46
CA GLU A 69 11.97 -4.41 -2.65
C GLU A 69 10.96 -3.29 -2.33
N SER A 70 10.38 -3.27 -1.13
CA SER A 70 9.38 -2.29 -0.70
C SER A 70 9.76 -1.56 0.59
N LEU A 71 11.02 -1.67 1.00
CA LEU A 71 11.51 -1.20 2.31
C LEU A 71 11.33 0.31 2.47
N GLU A 72 11.55 1.06 1.39
CA GLU A 72 11.35 2.51 1.38
C GLU A 72 9.90 2.88 1.71
N LEU A 73 8.91 2.22 1.08
CA LEU A 73 7.50 2.41 1.40
C LEU A 73 7.24 2.12 2.87
N PHE A 74 7.69 0.98 3.37
CA PHE A 74 7.48 0.60 4.78
C PHE A 74 8.08 1.62 5.75
N GLN A 75 9.29 2.14 5.46
CA GLN A 75 9.93 3.17 6.29
C GLN A 75 9.14 4.48 6.30
N ILE A 76 8.60 4.92 5.15
CA ILE A 76 7.75 6.11 5.06
C ILE A 76 6.48 5.92 5.90
N LEU A 77 5.76 4.80 5.69
CA LEU A 77 4.54 4.47 6.43
C LEU A 77 4.83 4.43 7.94
N SER A 78 5.93 3.79 8.34
CA SER A 78 6.32 3.66 9.74
C SER A 78 6.65 5.02 10.35
N SER A 79 7.45 5.84 9.69
CA SER A 79 7.76 7.19 10.17
C SER A 79 6.49 8.03 10.34
N ALA A 80 5.60 8.01 9.34
CA ALA A 80 4.36 8.76 9.35
C ALA A 80 3.41 8.32 10.47
N TYR A 81 3.32 7.01 10.72
CA TYR A 81 2.52 6.44 11.79
C TYR A 81 3.04 6.88 13.17
N HIS A 82 4.35 6.80 13.40
CA HIS A 82 4.95 7.23 14.66
C HIS A 82 4.90 8.75 14.89
N SER A 83 4.91 9.55 13.82
CA SER A 83 4.77 11.01 13.92
C SER A 83 3.32 11.49 14.02
N GLY A 84 2.34 10.60 13.85
CA GLY A 84 0.93 10.97 13.79
C GLY A 84 0.58 11.84 12.58
N ALA A 85 1.22 11.59 11.43
CA ALA A 85 0.91 12.30 10.19
C ALA A 85 -0.54 12.01 9.76
N SER A 86 -1.20 12.98 9.12
CA SER A 86 -2.53 12.73 8.54
C SER A 86 -2.43 11.88 7.29
N ASP A 87 -3.45 11.06 7.08
CA ASP A 87 -3.58 10.22 5.89
C ASP A 87 -3.47 11.05 4.59
N GLU A 88 -4.07 12.23 4.55
CA GLU A 88 -4.02 13.15 3.40
C GLU A 88 -2.60 13.61 3.06
N VAL A 89 -1.82 14.03 4.06
CA VAL A 89 -0.44 14.50 3.84
C VAL A 89 0.43 13.36 3.33
N LEU A 90 0.28 12.17 3.92
CA LEU A 90 1.03 10.99 3.53
C LEU A 90 0.68 10.53 2.12
N VAL A 91 -0.62 10.55 1.75
CA VAL A 91 -1.06 10.23 0.39
C VAL A 91 -0.41 11.17 -0.63
N LEU A 92 -0.36 12.48 -0.37
CA LEU A 92 0.30 13.44 -1.26
C LEU A 92 1.80 13.19 -1.38
N GLU A 93 2.49 12.87 -0.27
CA GLU A 93 3.91 12.51 -0.29
C GLU A 93 4.16 11.27 -1.16
N LEU A 94 3.38 10.21 -0.92
CA LEU A 94 3.49 8.95 -1.66
C LEU A 94 3.19 9.13 -3.15
N MET A 95 2.20 9.96 -3.48
CA MET A 95 1.88 10.31 -4.87
C MET A 95 3.00 11.09 -5.57
N GLN A 96 3.67 12.01 -4.88
CA GLN A 96 4.83 12.71 -5.45
C GLN A 96 6.01 11.78 -5.67
N ARG A 97 6.20 10.80 -4.78
CA ARG A 97 7.36 9.91 -4.78
C ARG A 97 7.22 8.75 -5.75
N TYR A 98 6.03 8.15 -5.83
CA TYR A 98 5.75 6.93 -6.62
C TYR A 98 4.81 7.17 -7.80
N GLY A 99 3.90 8.16 -7.72
CA GLY A 99 2.87 8.40 -8.73
C GLY A 99 3.36 9.01 -10.06
N GLY A 100 4.66 9.32 -10.17
CA GLY A 100 5.27 9.91 -11.36
C GLY A 100 5.68 8.92 -12.45
N HIS A 101 5.25 7.66 -12.40
CA HIS A 101 5.62 6.62 -13.39
C HIS A 101 4.39 6.04 -14.13
N ALA A 102 3.41 6.89 -14.43
CA ALA A 102 2.32 6.54 -15.36
C ALA A 102 2.74 6.75 -16.83
#